data_AF-A0A4R1Z4A4-F1
#
_entry.id   AF-A0A4R1Z4A4-F1
#
_cell.length_a   1.000
_cell.length_b   1.000
_cell.length_c   1.000
_cell.angle_alpha   90.00
_cell.angle_beta   90.00
_cell.angle_gamma   90.00
#
_symmetry.space_group_name_H-M   'P 1'
#
loop_
_entity.id
_entity.type
_entity.pdbx_description
1 polymer ?
#
loop_
_entity_poly.entity_id
_entity_poly.type
_entity_poly.pdbx_seq_one_letter_code
_entity_poly.pdbx_strand_id
1 'polypeptide(L)'
;MVKVLVSLDQLVSEIEIGIEDTFTYIDVTTGEVITLTREEIRAAEDEQPLENFPEWQRENIQRAICILEDEQEKYADFTLKNDYNEYELIEEFISTLEDEEMNEALNTAIIGKGAFRRFKDKIIQFGIDKQWYTYKENKIKELVIEWCIEHDIEFQK
;
A
#
# COMPACT_ATOMS: atom_id res chain seq x y z
N MET A 1 -2.06 10.77 -28.08
CA MET A 1 -2.60 9.78 -27.14
C MET A 1 -2.90 10.51 -25.85
N VAL A 2 -4.09 10.35 -25.28
CA VAL A 2 -4.37 10.83 -23.92
C VAL A 2 -3.64 9.86 -23.00
N LYS A 3 -2.63 10.33 -22.27
CA LYS A 3 -2.04 9.54 -21.19
C LYS A 3 -3.03 9.52 -20.04
N VAL A 4 -3.31 8.33 -19.52
CA VAL A 4 -4.22 8.15 -18.38
C VAL A 4 -3.37 8.18 -17.11
N LEU A 5 -3.87 8.86 -16.08
CA LEU A 5 -3.14 9.14 -14.85
C LEU A 5 -3.65 8.24 -13.72
N VAL A 6 -2.75 7.54 -13.04
CA VAL A 6 -3.10 6.78 -11.83
C VAL A 6 -3.47 7.72 -10.69
N SER A 7 -4.44 7.34 -9.87
CA SER A 7 -4.84 8.12 -8.69
C SER A 7 -3.88 7.89 -7.52
N LEU A 8 -3.19 8.96 -7.08
CA LEU A 8 -2.34 8.88 -5.89
C LEU A 8 -3.13 8.49 -4.64
N ASP A 9 -4.34 9.04 -4.48
CA ASP A 9 -5.14 8.79 -3.29
C ASP A 9 -5.62 7.32 -3.24
N GLN A 10 -5.81 6.68 -4.40
CA GLN A 10 -6.11 5.25 -4.46
C GLN A 10 -4.90 4.40 -4.04
N LEU A 11 -3.70 4.74 -4.51
CA LEU A 11 -2.47 4.02 -4.14
C LEU A 11 -2.12 4.19 -2.66
N VAL A 12 -2.31 5.39 -2.11
CA VAL A 12 -2.19 5.64 -0.65
C VAL A 12 -3.17 4.75 0.12
N SER A 13 -4.43 4.67 -0.33
CA SER A 13 -5.43 3.81 0.30
C SER A 13 -5.06 2.33 0.26
N GLU A 14 -4.44 1.84 -0.82
CA GLU A 14 -3.99 0.44 -0.90
C GLU A 14 -2.92 0.10 0.15
N ILE A 15 -2.01 1.04 0.42
CA ILE A 15 -0.99 0.90 1.48
C ILE A 15 -1.65 0.92 2.86
N GLU A 16 -2.59 1.84 3.09
CA GLU A 16 -3.23 1.98 4.40
C GLU A 16 -4.17 0.82 4.76
N ILE A 17 -4.88 0.27 3.78
CA ILE A 17 -5.73 -0.91 3.99
C ILE A 17 -4.85 -2.13 4.27
N GLY A 18 -3.75 -2.31 3.54
CA GLY A 18 -2.73 -3.31 3.82
C GLY A 18 -3.27 -4.74 3.90
N ILE A 19 -4.15 -5.14 2.96
CA ILE A 19 -4.71 -6.51 2.95
C ILE A 19 -3.57 -7.51 2.73
N GLU A 20 -3.32 -8.35 3.74
CA GLU A 20 -2.33 -9.42 3.67
C GLU A 20 -2.66 -10.43 2.55
N ASP A 21 -1.64 -11.07 1.99
CA ASP A 21 -1.76 -12.07 0.91
C ASP A 21 -2.49 -11.56 -0.36
N THR A 22 -2.44 -10.24 -0.59
CA THR A 22 -2.84 -9.61 -1.85
C THR A 22 -1.66 -9.01 -2.58
N PHE A 23 -1.80 -8.89 -3.89
CA PHE A 23 -0.84 -8.31 -4.83
C PHE A 23 -1.57 -7.20 -5.57
N THR A 24 -0.93 -6.06 -5.71
CA THR A 24 -1.52 -4.89 -6.35
C THR A 24 -0.70 -4.55 -7.59
N TYR A 25 -1.38 -4.39 -8.72
CA TYR A 25 -0.79 -4.06 -10.01
C TYR A 25 -1.42 -2.78 -10.55
N ILE A 26 -0.66 -2.05 -11.38
CA ILE A 26 -1.12 -0.85 -12.06
C ILE A 26 -1.03 -1.10 -13.55
N ASP A 27 -2.16 -1.03 -14.26
CA ASP A 27 -2.15 -0.94 -15.71
C ASP A 27 -1.70 0.47 -16.11
N VAL A 28 -0.45 0.59 -16.57
CA VAL A 28 0.16 1.89 -16.90
C VAL A 28 -0.47 2.55 -18.13
N THR A 29 -1.31 1.83 -18.89
CA THR A 29 -2.01 2.35 -20.05
C THR A 29 -3.36 2.97 -19.68
N THR A 30 -4.03 2.41 -18.68
CA THR A 30 -5.37 2.84 -18.24
C THR A 30 -5.37 3.55 -16.88
N GLY A 31 -4.26 3.52 -16.13
CA GLY A 31 -4.17 4.01 -14.76
C GLY A 31 -4.99 3.20 -13.75
N GLU A 32 -5.49 2.03 -14.14
CA GLU A 32 -6.31 1.16 -13.30
C GLU A 32 -5.44 0.44 -12.27
N VAL A 33 -5.88 0.47 -11.01
CA VAL A 33 -5.25 -0.28 -9.91
C VAL A 33 -6.03 -1.58 -9.71
N ILE A 34 -5.33 -2.70 -9.84
CA ILE A 34 -5.88 -4.06 -9.81
C ILE A 34 -5.30 -4.77 -8.59
N THR A 35 -6.15 -5.20 -7.66
CA THR A 35 -5.72 -5.98 -6.48
C THR A 35 -6.22 -7.41 -6.60
N LEU A 36 -5.28 -8.36 -6.54
CA LEU A 36 -5.50 -9.79 -6.69
C LEU A 36 -5.08 -10.54 -5.44
N THR A 37 -5.81 -11.57 -5.09
CA THR A 37 -5.43 -12.51 -4.04
C THR A 37 -4.45 -13.54 -4.57
N ARG A 38 -3.70 -14.16 -3.65
CA ARG A 38 -2.85 -15.32 -3.97
C ARG A 38 -3.62 -16.46 -4.65
N GLU A 39 -4.89 -16.66 -4.30
CA GLU A 39 -5.73 -17.70 -4.89
C GLU A 39 -6.00 -17.43 -6.37
N GLU A 40 -6.35 -16.19 -6.73
CA GLU A 40 -6.65 -15.81 -8.11
C GLU A 40 -5.41 -15.90 -9.01
N ILE A 41 -4.24 -15.50 -8.50
CA ILE A 41 -2.96 -15.65 -9.22
C ILE A 41 -2.65 -17.12 -9.47
N ARG A 42 -2.74 -17.97 -8.44
CA ARG A 42 -2.51 -19.41 -8.60
C ARG A 42 -3.46 -20.07 -9.57
N ALA A 43 -4.74 -19.69 -9.54
CA ALA A 43 -5.72 -20.20 -10.49
C ALA A 43 -5.35 -19.87 -11.94
N ALA A 44 -4.79 -18.68 -12.17
CA ALA A 44 -4.26 -18.28 -13.48
C ALA A 44 -2.98 -19.07 -13.84
N GLU A 45 -2.01 -19.18 -12.92
CA GLU A 45 -0.76 -19.95 -13.13
C GLU A 45 -1.02 -21.43 -13.46
N ASP A 46 -1.97 -22.05 -12.77
CA ASP A 46 -2.35 -23.47 -12.95
C ASP A 46 -3.32 -23.70 -14.12
N GLU A 47 -3.66 -22.65 -14.89
CA GLU A 47 -4.62 -22.68 -16.00
C GLU A 47 -5.98 -23.30 -15.60
N GLN A 48 -6.47 -23.00 -14.38
CA GLN A 48 -7.68 -23.63 -13.86
C GLN A 48 -8.93 -23.16 -14.62
N PRO A 49 -9.90 -24.06 -14.91
CA PRO A 49 -11.13 -23.67 -15.58
C PRO A 49 -11.92 -22.63 -14.77
N LEU A 50 -12.19 -21.46 -15.36
CA LEU A 50 -12.93 -20.35 -14.73
C LEU A 50 -14.31 -20.76 -14.19
N GLU A 51 -14.95 -21.77 -14.80
CA GLU A 51 -16.24 -22.30 -14.39
C GLU A 51 -16.25 -22.82 -12.94
N ASN A 52 -15.09 -23.22 -12.41
CA ASN A 52 -14.92 -23.68 -11.04
C ASN A 52 -15.06 -22.57 -9.99
N PHE A 53 -15.01 -21.30 -10.43
CA PHE A 53 -15.02 -20.14 -9.55
C PHE A 53 -16.34 -19.36 -9.66
N PRO A 54 -16.73 -18.61 -8.62
CA PRO A 54 -17.82 -17.64 -8.68
C PRO A 54 -17.56 -16.53 -9.71
N GLU A 55 -18.61 -15.96 -10.31
CA GLU A 55 -18.48 -14.92 -11.36
C GLU A 55 -17.65 -13.71 -10.92
N TRP A 56 -17.82 -13.26 -9.68
CA TRP A 56 -17.05 -12.13 -9.14
C TRP A 56 -15.54 -12.41 -9.06
N GLN A 57 -15.14 -13.67 -8.89
CA GLN A 57 -13.72 -14.07 -8.80
C GLN A 57 -13.13 -14.33 -10.19
N ARG A 58 -13.96 -14.75 -11.16
CA ARG A 58 -13.53 -15.00 -12.54
C ARG A 58 -12.93 -13.77 -13.20
N GLU A 59 -13.48 -12.58 -12.91
CA GLU A 59 -12.96 -11.32 -13.45
C GLU A 59 -11.50 -11.12 -13.01
N ASN A 60 -11.20 -11.29 -11.72
CA ASN A 60 -9.85 -11.16 -11.19
C ASN A 60 -8.90 -12.25 -11.72
N ILE A 61 -9.35 -13.50 -11.87
CA ILE A 61 -8.53 -14.55 -12.48
C ILE A 61 -8.19 -14.20 -13.93
N GLN A 62 -9.13 -13.63 -14.70
CA GLN A 62 -8.85 -13.15 -16.05
C GLN A 62 -7.83 -12.01 -16.07
N ARG A 63 -7.94 -11.05 -15.13
CA ARG A 63 -6.93 -10.00 -14.96
C ARG A 63 -5.56 -10.60 -14.63
N ALA A 64 -5.51 -11.60 -13.75
CA ALA A 64 -4.28 -12.30 -13.39
C ALA A 64 -3.63 -12.98 -14.60
N ILE A 65 -4.42 -13.65 -15.45
CA ILE A 65 -3.92 -14.22 -16.72
C ILE A 65 -3.30 -13.13 -17.60
N CYS A 66 -3.99 -12.00 -17.79
CA CYS A 66 -3.45 -10.89 -18.58
C CYS A 66 -2.14 -10.33 -18.02
N ILE A 67 -1.97 -10.28 -16.69
CA ILE A 67 -0.75 -9.83 -16.02
C ILE A 67 0.39 -10.85 -16.22
N LEU A 68 0.11 -12.15 -16.06
CA LEU A 68 1.11 -13.21 -16.21
C LEU A 68 1.62 -13.37 -17.64
N GLU A 69 0.76 -13.11 -18.63
CA GLU A 69 1.07 -13.21 -20.06
C GLU A 69 1.57 -11.88 -20.65
N ASP A 70 1.83 -10.86 -19.82
CA ASP A 70 2.17 -9.52 -20.29
C ASP A 70 3.61 -9.40 -20.79
N GLU A 71 3.81 -9.72 -22.06
CA GLU A 71 5.10 -9.53 -22.75
C GLU A 71 5.48 -8.05 -22.98
N GLN A 72 4.55 -7.11 -22.76
CA GLN A 72 4.74 -5.69 -23.07
C GLN A 72 4.98 -4.82 -21.83
N GLU A 73 5.05 -5.43 -20.63
CA GLU A 73 5.30 -4.72 -19.37
C GLU A 73 4.31 -3.56 -19.12
N LYS A 74 3.04 -3.77 -19.48
CA LYS A 74 1.91 -2.86 -19.21
C LYS A 74 1.48 -2.87 -17.74
N TYR A 75 1.70 -3.96 -17.02
CA TYR A 75 1.32 -4.06 -15.62
C TYR A 75 2.54 -3.88 -14.72
N ALA A 76 2.57 -2.77 -13.99
CA ALA A 76 3.58 -2.54 -12.97
C ALA A 76 3.14 -3.16 -11.63
N ASP A 77 3.99 -3.97 -11.02
CA ASP A 77 3.76 -4.54 -9.68
C ASP A 77 4.00 -3.45 -8.62
N PHE A 78 2.95 -3.08 -7.88
CA PHE A 78 2.99 -2.03 -6.86
C PHE A 78 3.61 -2.56 -5.56
N THR A 79 4.89 -2.91 -5.61
CA THR A 79 5.63 -3.55 -4.52
C THR A 79 5.74 -2.67 -3.28
N LEU A 80 5.64 -1.35 -3.42
CA LEU A 80 5.68 -0.40 -2.30
C LEU A 80 4.69 -0.74 -1.19
N LYS A 81 3.52 -1.30 -1.53
CA LYS A 81 2.53 -1.77 -0.55
C LYS A 81 3.08 -2.85 0.40
N ASN A 82 3.97 -3.70 -0.11
CA ASN A 82 4.60 -4.77 0.66
C ASN A 82 5.87 -4.29 1.38
N ASP A 83 6.57 -3.31 0.80
CA ASP A 83 7.80 -2.75 1.36
C ASP A 83 7.54 -1.69 2.45
N TYR A 84 6.33 -1.13 2.51
CA TYR A 84 5.94 -0.14 3.50
C TYR A 84 5.94 -0.72 4.93
N ASN A 85 6.80 -0.15 5.79
CA ASN A 85 6.91 -0.54 7.18
C ASN A 85 6.39 0.56 8.12
N GLU A 86 5.15 0.41 8.60
CA GLU A 86 4.55 1.38 9.54
C GLU A 86 5.35 1.52 10.85
N TYR A 87 6.07 0.47 11.27
CA TYR A 87 6.86 0.53 12.49
C TYR A 87 8.06 1.48 12.34
N GLU A 88 8.78 1.43 11.22
CA GLU A 88 9.87 2.36 10.92
C GLU A 88 9.37 3.80 10.84
N LEU A 89 8.19 4.00 10.24
CA LEU A 89 7.56 5.32 10.16
C LEU A 89 7.19 5.89 11.54
N ILE A 90 6.77 5.03 12.47
CA ILE A 90 6.53 5.43 13.86
C ILE A 90 7.83 5.87 14.52
N GLU A 91 8.93 5.14 14.35
CA GLU A 91 10.23 5.51 14.91
C GLU A 91 10.72 6.86 14.34
N GLU A 92 10.59 7.06 13.02
CA GLU A 92 10.92 8.33 12.38
C GLU A 92 10.06 9.46 12.96
N PHE A 93 8.74 9.27 13.06
CA PHE A 93 7.84 10.27 13.63
C PHE A 93 8.23 10.66 15.06
N ILE A 94 8.51 9.67 15.93
CA ILE A 94 8.94 9.93 17.30
C ILE A 94 10.22 10.77 17.31
N SER A 95 11.17 10.47 16.41
CA SER A 95 12.44 11.21 16.30
C SER A 95 12.27 12.69 15.90
N THR A 96 11.15 13.05 15.26
CA THR A 96 10.85 14.45 14.89
C THR A 96 10.32 15.29 16.07
N LEU A 97 9.96 14.67 17.19
CA LEU A 97 9.38 15.35 18.35
C LEU A 97 10.49 15.99 19.20
N GLU A 98 10.36 17.29 19.49
CA GLU A 98 11.32 18.04 20.31
C GLU A 98 11.17 17.79 21.83
N ASP A 99 10.00 17.36 22.27
CA ASP A 99 9.71 17.10 23.69
C ASP A 99 10.31 15.76 24.13
N GLU A 100 11.34 15.83 24.98
CA GLU A 100 12.11 14.66 25.43
C GLU A 100 11.28 13.67 26.25
N GLU A 101 10.36 14.15 27.11
CA GLU A 101 9.51 13.28 27.94
C GLU A 101 8.50 12.53 27.07
N MET A 102 7.90 13.23 26.10
CA MET A 102 6.99 12.62 25.13
C MET A 102 7.70 11.61 24.23
N ASN A 103 8.90 11.96 23.75
CA ASN A 103 9.74 11.09 22.93
C ASN A 103 10.09 9.79 23.67
N GLU A 104 10.58 9.87 24.91
CA GLU A 104 10.92 8.71 25.74
C GLU A 104 9.69 7.81 26.00
N ALA A 105 8.55 8.43 26.32
CA ALA A 105 7.30 7.72 26.56
C ALA A 105 6.80 6.96 25.32
N LEU A 106 6.92 7.55 24.13
CA LEU A 106 6.51 6.91 22.87
C LEU A 106 7.49 5.81 22.45
N ASN A 107 8.80 6.03 22.58
CA ASN A 107 9.82 5.01 22.34
C ASN A 107 9.61 3.77 23.22
N THR A 108 9.24 3.97 24.48
CA THR A 108 8.90 2.86 25.36
C THR A 108 7.61 2.16 24.93
N ALA A 109 6.63 2.91 24.42
CA ALA A 109 5.32 2.38 24.03
C ALA A 109 5.41 1.38 22.88
N ILE A 110 6.36 1.58 21.95
CA ILE A 110 6.50 0.79 20.72
C ILE A 110 7.24 -0.55 20.90
N ILE A 111 7.65 -0.92 22.13
CA ILE A 111 8.42 -2.15 22.36
C ILE A 111 7.51 -3.36 22.65
N GLY A 112 7.65 -4.43 21.86
CA GLY A 112 7.05 -5.74 22.14
C GLY A 112 5.55 -5.85 21.87
N LYS A 113 4.92 -6.92 22.38
CA LYS A 113 3.53 -7.25 22.04
C LYS A 113 2.57 -6.12 22.41
N GLY A 114 1.75 -5.68 21.46
CA GLY A 114 0.79 -4.59 21.63
C GLY A 114 1.36 -3.18 21.50
N ALA A 115 2.59 -3.06 20.99
CA ALA A 115 3.28 -1.81 20.67
C ALA A 115 2.38 -0.78 19.98
N PHE A 116 1.81 -1.17 18.84
CA PHE A 116 1.01 -0.28 18.01
C PHE A 116 -0.22 0.30 18.74
N ARG A 117 -0.91 -0.54 19.54
CA ARG A 117 -2.03 -0.08 20.35
C ARG A 117 -1.59 0.94 21.40
N ARG A 118 -0.51 0.66 22.14
CA ARG A 118 -0.01 1.57 23.17
C ARG A 118 0.49 2.88 22.58
N PHE A 119 1.16 2.82 21.42
CA PHE A 119 1.54 4.02 20.68
C PHE A 119 0.32 4.88 20.36
N LYS A 120 -0.73 4.29 19.78
CA LYS A 120 -2.01 4.99 19.50
C LYS A 120 -2.66 5.58 20.76
N ASP A 121 -2.69 4.81 21.85
CA ASP A 121 -3.22 5.31 23.13
C ASP A 121 -2.40 6.51 23.65
N LYS A 122 -1.08 6.49 23.47
CA LYS A 122 -0.16 7.56 23.90
C LYS A 122 -0.25 8.83 23.07
N ILE A 123 -0.29 8.74 21.74
CA ILE A 123 -0.45 9.93 20.89
C ILE A 123 -1.79 10.63 21.16
N ILE A 124 -2.84 9.88 21.51
CA ILE A 124 -4.13 10.44 21.94
C ILE A 124 -3.98 11.11 23.31
N GLN A 125 -3.31 10.45 24.27
CA GLN A 125 -3.05 11.02 25.59
C GLN A 125 -2.30 12.36 25.52
N PHE A 126 -1.32 12.46 24.63
CA PHE A 126 -0.53 13.67 24.40
C PHE A 126 -1.21 14.69 23.47
N GLY A 127 -2.32 14.33 22.81
CA GLY A 127 -3.04 15.21 21.89
C GLY A 127 -2.32 15.46 20.56
N ILE A 128 -1.44 14.54 20.15
CA ILE A 128 -0.67 14.60 18.90
C ILE A 128 -1.13 13.59 17.85
N ASP A 129 -2.27 12.93 18.08
CA ASP A 129 -2.87 11.95 17.16
C ASP A 129 -3.05 12.53 15.75
N LYS A 130 -3.54 13.76 15.64
CA LYS A 130 -3.66 14.44 14.34
C LYS A 130 -2.31 14.66 13.67
N GLN A 131 -1.27 15.01 14.44
CA GLN A 131 0.07 15.21 13.90
C GLN A 131 0.62 13.89 13.34
N TRP A 132 0.43 12.78 14.07
CA TRP A 132 0.79 11.45 13.61
C TRP A 132 0.08 11.07 12.30
N TYR A 133 -1.26 11.19 12.23
CA TYR A 133 -1.99 10.78 11.03
C TYR A 133 -1.67 11.66 9.81
N THR A 134 -1.49 12.97 9.99
CA THR A 134 -1.02 13.86 8.92
C THR A 134 0.41 13.53 8.48
N TYR A 135 1.30 13.23 9.44
CA TYR A 135 2.66 12.80 9.13
C TYR A 135 2.67 11.51 8.31
N LYS A 136 1.89 10.51 8.76
CA LYS A 136 1.74 9.22 8.08
C LYS A 136 1.22 9.38 6.64
N GLU A 137 0.12 10.10 6.47
CA GLU A 137 -0.49 10.32 5.14
C GLU A 137 0.50 11.01 4.19
N ASN A 138 1.19 12.06 4.66
CA ASN A 138 2.18 12.77 3.85
C ASN A 138 3.34 11.86 3.44
N LYS A 139 3.86 11.05 4.37
CA LYS A 139 4.96 10.13 4.10
C LYS A 139 4.59 9.03 3.13
N ILE A 140 3.41 8.43 3.28
CA ILE A 140 2.90 7.45 2.30
C ILE A 140 2.76 8.12 0.93
N LYS A 141 2.22 9.33 0.87
CA LYS A 141 2.06 10.06 -0.39
C LYS A 141 3.41 10.38 -1.06
N GLU A 142 4.42 10.76 -0.28
CA GLU A 142 5.79 10.96 -0.76
C GLU A 142 6.36 9.67 -1.38
N LEU A 143 6.27 8.55 -0.66
CA LEU A 143 6.74 7.25 -1.15
C LEU A 143 6.02 6.81 -2.43
N VAL A 144 4.69 7.01 -2.50
CA VAL A 144 3.91 6.67 -3.71
C VAL A 144 4.36 7.52 -4.90
N ILE A 145 4.58 8.82 -4.70
CA ILE A 145 5.08 9.71 -5.76
C ILE A 145 6.46 9.27 -6.24
N GLU A 146 7.37 8.97 -5.32
CA GLU A 146 8.72 8.47 -5.64
C GLU A 146 8.63 7.17 -6.45
N TRP A 147 7.84 6.21 -5.99
CA TRP A 147 7.65 4.94 -6.69
C TRP A 147 7.08 5.13 -8.09
N CYS A 148 6.08 6.01 -8.28
CA CYS A 148 5.54 6.29 -9.62
C CYS A 148 6.60 6.93 -10.54
N ILE A 149 7.44 7.84 -10.02
CA ILE A 149 8.52 8.47 -10.79
C ILE A 149 9.55 7.42 -11.22
N GLU A 150 9.95 6.53 -10.31
CA GLU A 150 10.93 5.46 -10.59
C GLU A 150 10.46 4.48 -11.66
N HIS A 151 9.13 4.29 -11.79
CA HIS A 151 8.51 3.38 -12.76
C HIS A 151 7.96 4.11 -14.00
N ASP A 152 8.28 5.39 -14.20
CA ASP A 152 7.79 6.22 -15.32
C ASP A 152 6.25 6.29 -15.44
N ILE A 153 5.55 6.18 -14.32
CA ILE A 153 4.08 6.21 -14.23
C ILE A 153 3.62 7.64 -14.00
N GLU A 154 2.76 8.13 -14.89
CA GLU A 154 2.11 9.43 -14.69
C GLU A 154 0.91 9.32 -13.74
N PHE A 155 0.77 10.29 -12.84
CA PHE A 155 -0.20 10.26 -11.76
C PHE A 155 -0.96 11.59 -11.63
N GLN A 156 -2.12 11.52 -10.98
CA GLN A 156 -2.95 12.66 -10.61
C GLN A 156 -3.27 12.63 -9.12
N LYS A 157 -3.55 13.82 -8.60
CA LYS A 157 -4.02 14.02 -7.23
C LYS A 157 -5.54 13.91 -7.18
#